data_AF-A0A8T7GVC9-F1
#
_entry.id   AF-A0A8T7GVC9-F1
#
_cell.length_a   1.000
_cell.length_b   1.000
_cell.length_c   1.000
_cell.angle_alpha   90.00
_cell.angle_beta   90.00
_cell.angle_gamma   90.00
#
_symmetry.space_group_name_H-M   'P 1'
#
loop_
_entity.id
_entity.type
_entity.pdbx_description
1 polymer ?
#
loop_
_entity_poly.entity_id
_entity_poly.type
_entity_poly.pdbx_seq_one_letter_code
_entity_poly.pdbx_strand_id
1 'polypeptide(L)'
;MRKLIVEGWGLCQYHSWLMARLAVEDPSLGGGLGPAIIMEDLLHRFREAMKSGTLPKTGGGCYVCKQVRDFEKMYVESMARRIESTDLLDKYEASKSSILCSKHFAEVRNLLREDLCEKLTSIQMRKLEALERTIRSYIDKHDYRCREPITREEAESWLLAIEALVGNRALLSGLYRRV
;
A
#
# COMPACT_ATOMS: atom_id res chain seq x y z
N MET A 1 11.39 -6.63 -18.30
CA MET A 1 11.44 -6.63 -16.82
C MET A 1 12.84 -6.88 -16.26
N ARG A 2 13.50 -8.02 -16.56
CA ARG A 2 14.87 -8.32 -16.09
C ARG A 2 15.88 -7.18 -16.30
N LYS A 3 15.94 -6.63 -17.53
CA LYS A 3 16.83 -5.50 -17.87
C LYS A 3 16.65 -4.27 -16.96
N LEU A 4 15.40 -3.92 -16.63
CA LEU A 4 15.06 -2.76 -15.80
C LEU A 4 15.44 -2.96 -14.33
N ILE A 5 15.27 -4.18 -13.80
CA ILE A 5 15.71 -4.54 -12.44
C ILE A 5 17.24 -4.44 -12.36
N VAL A 6 17.92 -4.90 -13.39
CA VAL A 6 19.37 -4.96 -13.45
C VAL A 6 20.01 -3.57 -13.63
N GLU A 7 19.41 -2.67 -14.42
CA GLU A 7 19.85 -1.28 -14.58
C GLU A 7 19.75 -0.45 -13.29
N GLY A 8 18.79 -0.77 -12.41
CA GLY A 8 18.59 -0.09 -11.12
C GLY A 8 19.40 -0.66 -9.95
N TRP A 9 20.32 -1.59 -10.19
CA TRP A 9 20.98 -2.40 -9.15
C TRP A 9 20.03 -3.22 -8.29
N GLY A 10 18.90 -3.63 -8.87
CA GLY A 10 18.03 -4.66 -8.33
C GLY A 10 16.86 -4.16 -7.49
N LEU A 11 16.53 -4.98 -6.50
CA LEU A 11 15.42 -4.78 -5.59
C LEU A 11 15.97 -4.26 -4.25
N CYS A 12 15.18 -3.49 -3.49
CA CYS A 12 15.53 -3.21 -2.11
C CYS A 12 15.47 -4.51 -1.31
N GLN A 13 16.14 -4.58 -0.16
CA GLN A 13 16.15 -5.83 0.62
C GLN A 13 14.73 -6.34 0.93
N TYR A 14 13.75 -5.47 1.17
CA TYR A 14 12.36 -5.89 1.31
C TYR A 14 11.83 -6.62 0.06
N HIS A 15 11.92 -6.00 -1.12
CA HIS A 15 11.41 -6.59 -2.36
C HIS A 15 12.21 -7.82 -2.82
N SER A 16 13.51 -7.88 -2.50
CA SER A 16 14.33 -9.08 -2.73
C SER A 16 13.80 -10.26 -1.92
N TRP A 17 13.55 -10.06 -0.62
CA TRP A 17 13.05 -11.12 0.25
C TRP A 17 11.58 -11.46 -0.01
N LEU A 18 10.75 -10.48 -0.36
CA LEU A 18 9.38 -10.73 -0.77
C LEU A 18 9.35 -11.60 -2.03
N MET A 19 10.16 -11.29 -3.04
CA MET A 19 10.27 -12.09 -4.26
C MET A 19 10.71 -13.53 -3.95
N ALA A 20 11.73 -13.70 -3.10
CA ALA A 20 12.19 -15.03 -2.70
C ALA A 20 11.10 -15.81 -1.97
N ARG A 21 10.43 -15.18 -1.01
CA ARG A 21 9.32 -15.79 -0.25
C ARG A 21 8.19 -16.23 -1.17
N LEU A 22 7.69 -15.36 -2.04
CA LEU A 22 6.60 -15.69 -2.96
C LEU A 22 6.97 -16.84 -3.89
N ALA A 23 8.20 -16.88 -4.40
CA ALA A 23 8.65 -17.95 -5.28
C ALA A 23 8.82 -19.31 -4.57
N VAL A 24 9.01 -19.32 -3.25
CA VAL A 24 9.03 -20.54 -2.42
C VAL A 24 7.62 -20.98 -2.04
N GLU A 25 6.75 -20.03 -1.68
CA GLU A 25 5.38 -20.30 -1.24
C GLU A 25 4.46 -20.72 -2.40
N ASP A 26 4.72 -20.28 -3.63
CA ASP A 26 3.94 -20.61 -4.81
C ASP A 26 4.75 -21.42 -5.83
N PRO A 27 4.60 -22.77 -5.84
CA PRO A 27 5.27 -23.65 -6.80
C PRO A 27 4.94 -23.33 -8.27
N SER A 28 3.80 -22.69 -8.55
CA SER A 28 3.41 -22.33 -9.91
C SER A 28 4.31 -21.25 -10.52
N LEU A 29 5.06 -20.52 -9.69
CA LEU A 29 6.06 -19.53 -10.10
C LEU A 29 7.40 -20.16 -10.50
N GLY A 30 7.43 -21.48 -10.75
CA GLY A 30 8.60 -22.18 -11.26
C GLY A 30 9.68 -22.40 -10.20
N GLY A 31 9.29 -22.56 -8.93
CA GLY A 31 10.16 -23.01 -7.84
C GLY A 31 11.42 -22.16 -7.61
N GLY A 32 11.34 -20.85 -7.84
CA GLY A 32 12.47 -19.94 -7.63
C GLY A 32 13.39 -19.70 -8.83
N LEU A 33 13.11 -20.27 -10.01
CA LEU A 33 13.94 -20.08 -11.21
C LEU A 33 14.08 -18.61 -11.61
N GLY A 34 12.98 -17.85 -11.61
CA GLY A 34 12.99 -16.41 -11.92
C GLY A 34 13.92 -15.61 -10.99
N PRO A 35 13.73 -15.69 -9.66
CA PRO A 35 14.66 -15.13 -8.68
C PRO A 35 16.12 -15.57 -8.89
N ALA A 36 16.37 -16.85 -9.15
CA ALA A 36 17.73 -17.37 -9.35
C ALA A 36 18.43 -16.72 -10.55
N ILE A 37 17.74 -16.59 -11.69
CA ILE A 37 18.28 -15.91 -12.89
C ILE A 37 18.59 -14.44 -12.60
N ILE A 38 17.72 -13.74 -11.87
CA ILE A 38 17.94 -12.34 -11.51
C ILE A 38 19.16 -12.20 -10.60
N MET A 39 19.27 -13.06 -9.58
CA MET A 39 20.38 -13.00 -8.63
C MET A 39 21.71 -13.42 -9.24
N GLU A 40 21.71 -14.39 -10.16
CA GLU A 40 22.93 -14.79 -10.90
C GLU A 40 23.50 -13.62 -11.70
N ASP A 41 22.65 -12.89 -12.46
CA ASP A 41 23.06 -11.72 -13.25
C ASP A 41 23.58 -10.58 -12.35
N LEU A 42 22.90 -10.31 -11.24
CA LEU A 42 23.33 -9.30 -10.27
C LEU A 42 24.66 -9.68 -9.61
N LEU A 43 24.86 -10.95 -9.24
CA LEU A 43 26.11 -11.47 -8.69
C LEU A 43 27.24 -11.40 -9.71
N HIS A 44 26.98 -11.78 -10.97
CA HIS A 44 27.95 -11.68 -12.05
C HIS A 44 28.43 -10.23 -12.23
N ARG A 45 27.50 -9.28 -12.32
CA ARG A 45 27.83 -7.84 -12.45
C ARG A 45 28.57 -7.29 -11.25
N PHE A 46 28.17 -7.68 -10.04
CA PHE A 46 28.87 -7.27 -8.82
C PHE A 46 30.31 -7.79 -8.82
N ARG A 47 30.54 -9.05 -9.23
CA ARG A 47 31.87 -9.63 -9.35
C ARG A 47 32.74 -8.92 -10.39
N GLU A 48 32.19 -8.62 -11.57
CA GLU A 48 32.92 -7.89 -12.61
C GLU A 48 33.24 -6.46 -12.18
N ALA A 49 32.30 -5.78 -11.52
CA ALA A 49 32.52 -4.45 -10.96
C ALA A 49 33.64 -4.42 -9.89
N MET A 50 33.69 -5.44 -9.03
CA MET A 50 34.78 -5.59 -8.06
C MET A 50 36.14 -5.80 -8.75
N LYS A 51 36.20 -6.61 -9.82
CA LYS A 51 37.44 -6.81 -10.59
C LYS A 51 37.94 -5.52 -11.26
N SER A 52 37.04 -4.69 -11.75
CA SER A 52 37.39 -3.40 -12.37
C SER A 52 37.68 -2.28 -11.36
N GLY A 53 37.67 -2.56 -10.05
CA GLY A 53 37.93 -1.58 -9.00
C GLY A 53 36.81 -0.55 -8.82
N THR A 54 35.65 -0.77 -9.44
CA THR A 54 34.50 0.13 -9.39
C THR A 54 33.40 -0.50 -8.56
N LEU A 55 33.14 0.01 -7.36
CA LEU A 55 31.97 -0.46 -6.61
C LEU A 55 30.68 0.04 -7.27
N PRO A 56 29.68 -0.83 -7.44
CA PRO A 56 28.34 -0.44 -7.85
C PRO A 56 27.80 0.71 -7.01
N LYS A 57 27.34 1.79 -7.64
CA LYS A 57 26.53 2.78 -6.92
C LYS A 57 25.22 2.11 -6.52
N THR A 58 25.08 1.79 -5.25
CA THR A 58 23.84 1.35 -4.61
C THR A 58 22.86 2.53 -4.53
N GLY A 59 22.34 2.97 -5.69
CA GLY A 59 21.58 4.22 -5.78
C GLY A 59 20.55 4.30 -6.90
N GLY A 60 20.42 3.27 -7.75
CA GLY A 60 19.42 3.23 -8.82
C GLY A 60 17.96 3.14 -8.35
N GLY A 61 17.76 2.89 -7.04
CA GLY A 61 16.45 2.73 -6.43
C GLY A 61 15.79 1.40 -6.82
N CYS A 62 14.94 0.87 -5.93
CA CYS A 62 14.23 -0.37 -6.22
C CYS A 62 13.22 -0.17 -7.36
N TYR A 63 13.37 -0.96 -8.44
CA TYR A 63 12.44 -0.94 -9.57
C TYR A 63 10.98 -1.18 -9.13
N VAL A 64 10.74 -2.16 -8.27
CA VAL A 64 9.39 -2.46 -7.77
C VAL A 64 8.83 -1.30 -6.95
N CYS A 65 9.63 -0.67 -6.07
CA CYS A 65 9.19 0.54 -5.36
C CYS A 65 8.82 1.68 -6.33
N LYS A 66 9.56 1.85 -7.42
CA LYS A 66 9.23 2.85 -8.46
C LYS A 66 7.90 2.50 -9.12
N GLN A 67 7.73 1.26 -9.57
CA GLN A 67 6.49 0.81 -10.19
C GLN A 67 5.28 0.98 -9.26
N VAL A 68 5.42 0.64 -7.98
CA VAL A 68 4.35 0.84 -6.98
C VAL A 68 3.95 2.31 -6.91
N ARG A 69 4.91 3.23 -6.78
CA ARG A 69 4.62 4.68 -6.76
C ARG A 69 3.95 5.18 -8.05
N ASP A 70 4.42 4.71 -9.20
CA ASP A 70 3.87 5.11 -10.49
C ASP A 70 2.42 4.62 -10.64
N PHE A 71 2.13 3.38 -10.22
CA PHE A 71 0.79 2.84 -10.20
C PHE A 71 -0.12 3.54 -9.18
N GLU A 72 0.36 3.80 -7.96
CA GLU A 72 -0.38 4.57 -6.95
C GLU A 72 -0.82 5.93 -7.50
N LYS A 73 0.11 6.67 -8.11
CA LYS A 73 -0.20 7.96 -8.74
C LYS A 73 -1.27 7.82 -9.83
N MET A 74 -1.12 6.85 -10.72
CA MET A 74 -2.09 6.59 -11.79
C MET A 74 -3.48 6.23 -11.23
N TYR A 75 -3.56 5.45 -10.16
CA TYR A 75 -4.84 5.08 -9.53
C TYR A 75 -5.51 6.26 -8.86
N VAL A 76 -4.75 7.11 -8.16
CA VAL A 76 -5.26 8.36 -7.57
C VAL A 76 -5.82 9.28 -8.65
N GLU A 77 -5.09 9.51 -9.74
CA GLU A 77 -5.55 10.32 -10.88
C GLU A 77 -6.78 9.72 -11.56
N SER A 78 -6.84 8.40 -11.68
CA SER A 78 -8.02 7.69 -12.22
C SER A 78 -9.23 7.84 -11.30
N MET A 79 -9.03 7.75 -9.99
CA MET A 79 -10.08 7.92 -8.99
C MET A 79 -10.64 9.34 -9.02
N ALA A 80 -9.79 10.36 -9.00
CA ALA A 80 -10.22 11.77 -9.08
C ALA A 80 -11.05 12.02 -10.35
N ARG A 81 -10.56 11.59 -11.53
CA ARG A 81 -11.30 11.69 -12.79
C ARG A 81 -12.66 11.00 -12.74
N ARG A 82 -12.76 9.82 -12.11
CA ARG A 82 -14.03 9.09 -11.98
C ARG A 82 -14.98 9.75 -10.97
N ILE A 83 -14.47 10.35 -9.90
CA ILE A 83 -15.29 11.17 -8.99
C ILE A 83 -15.94 12.32 -9.76
N GLU A 84 -15.20 12.94 -10.69
CA GLU A 84 -15.70 14.07 -11.48
C GLU A 84 -16.66 13.66 -12.61
N SER A 85 -16.45 12.49 -13.21
CA SER A 85 -17.15 12.07 -14.44
C SER A 85 -18.22 11.00 -14.24
N THR A 86 -18.32 10.39 -13.06
CA THR A 86 -19.25 9.27 -12.81
C THR A 86 -19.91 9.37 -11.42
N ASP A 87 -20.77 8.40 -11.11
CA ASP A 87 -21.43 8.21 -9.79
C ASP A 87 -20.50 7.63 -8.70
N LEU A 88 -19.18 7.75 -8.87
CA LEU A 88 -18.22 7.08 -7.98
C LEU A 88 -18.30 7.63 -6.56
N LEU A 89 -18.55 8.94 -6.40
CA LEU A 89 -18.66 9.56 -5.09
C LEU A 89 -19.91 9.09 -4.33
N ASP A 90 -21.02 8.85 -5.02
CA ASP A 90 -22.24 8.34 -4.41
C ASP A 90 -22.07 6.86 -4.01
N LYS A 91 -21.39 6.06 -4.84
CA LYS A 91 -20.99 4.69 -4.49
C LYS A 91 -20.04 4.65 -3.29
N TYR A 92 -19.10 5.59 -3.24
CA TYR A 92 -18.20 5.74 -2.11
C TYR A 92 -18.98 6.06 -0.83
N GLU A 93 -19.94 7.00 -0.90
CA GLU A 93 -20.81 7.33 0.22
C GLU A 93 -21.61 6.11 0.72
N ALA A 94 -22.24 5.37 -0.19
CA ALA A 94 -23.06 4.21 0.15
C ALA A 94 -22.29 3.03 0.76
N SER A 95 -20.99 2.92 0.49
CA SER A 95 -20.15 1.82 1.03
C SER A 95 -19.79 2.06 2.50
N LYS A 96 -20.20 1.17 3.41
CA LYS A 96 -19.87 1.31 4.85
C LYS A 96 -18.39 1.06 5.16
N SER A 97 -17.74 0.14 4.46
CA SER A 97 -16.38 -0.31 4.76
C SER A 97 -15.30 0.39 3.94
N SER A 98 -15.67 1.17 2.92
CA SER A 98 -14.70 1.90 2.10
C SER A 98 -14.35 3.23 2.74
N ILE A 99 -13.14 3.31 3.31
CA ILE A 99 -12.56 4.53 3.86
C ILE A 99 -11.21 4.76 3.17
N LEU A 100 -11.05 5.92 2.53
CA LEU A 100 -9.74 6.30 1.99
C LEU A 100 -8.75 6.49 3.12
N CYS A 101 -7.54 5.96 2.95
CA CYS A 101 -6.50 6.21 3.94
C CYS A 101 -6.05 7.68 3.93
N SER A 102 -5.49 8.17 5.04
CA SER A 102 -5.05 9.56 5.21
C SER A 102 -4.26 10.11 4.01
N LYS A 103 -3.27 9.34 3.52
CA LYS A 103 -2.47 9.67 2.33
C LYS A 103 -3.35 9.82 1.09
N HIS A 104 -4.08 8.78 0.70
CA HIS A 104 -4.85 8.79 -0.54
C HIS A 104 -6.02 9.78 -0.50
N PHE A 105 -6.61 10.02 0.67
CA PHE A 105 -7.60 11.08 0.86
C PHE A 105 -7.00 12.46 0.54
N ALA A 106 -5.82 12.77 1.08
CA ALA A 106 -5.13 14.03 0.79
C ALA A 106 -4.77 14.16 -0.70
N GLU A 107 -4.23 13.09 -1.30
CA GLU A 107 -3.83 13.10 -2.71
C GLU A 107 -5.03 13.27 -3.65
N VAL A 108 -6.16 12.59 -3.40
CA VAL A 108 -7.38 12.74 -4.20
C VAL A 108 -7.94 14.16 -4.05
N ARG A 109 -8.00 14.70 -2.83
CA ARG A 109 -8.51 16.07 -2.59
C ARG A 109 -7.76 17.14 -3.37
N ASN A 110 -6.45 16.99 -3.52
CA ASN A 110 -5.62 17.94 -4.26
C ASN A 110 -5.90 17.95 -5.77
N LEU A 111 -6.61 16.95 -6.29
CA LEU A 111 -6.93 16.82 -7.71
C LEU A 111 -8.37 17.16 -8.05
N LEU A 112 -9.24 17.35 -7.05
CA LEU A 112 -10.66 17.61 -7.25
C LEU A 112 -10.97 19.10 -7.28
N ARG A 113 -12.00 19.48 -8.04
CA ARG A 113 -12.68 20.78 -7.89
C ARG A 113 -13.26 20.96 -6.47
N GLU A 114 -13.42 22.22 -6.07
CA GLU A 114 -13.75 22.62 -4.70
C GLU A 114 -15.03 21.98 -4.15
N ASP A 115 -16.14 22.02 -4.89
CA ASP A 115 -17.43 21.44 -4.47
C ASP A 115 -17.37 19.92 -4.26
N LEU A 116 -16.63 19.20 -5.12
CA LEU A 116 -16.44 17.76 -4.97
C LEU A 116 -15.46 17.44 -3.83
N CYS A 117 -14.46 18.29 -3.61
CA CYS A 117 -13.55 18.18 -2.47
C CYS A 117 -14.29 18.34 -1.14
N GLU A 118 -15.20 19.31 -1.04
CA GLU A 118 -16.08 19.51 0.13
C GLU A 118 -17.01 18.31 0.33
N LYS A 119 -17.66 17.84 -0.74
CA LYS A 119 -18.54 16.66 -0.67
C LYS A 119 -17.75 15.41 -0.23
N LEU A 120 -16.58 15.14 -0.82
CA LEU A 120 -15.71 14.03 -0.42
C LEU A 120 -15.28 14.15 1.05
N THR A 121 -14.93 15.36 1.50
CA THR A 121 -14.50 15.61 2.88
C THR A 121 -15.61 15.33 3.88
N SER A 122 -16.84 15.80 3.60
CA SER A 122 -17.99 15.54 4.47
C SER A 122 -18.38 14.06 4.53
N ILE A 123 -18.27 13.33 3.42
CA ILE A 123 -18.50 11.88 3.36
C ILE A 123 -17.43 11.15 4.18
N GLN A 124 -16.15 11.47 3.97
CA GLN A 124 -15.03 10.88 4.71
C GLN A 124 -15.17 11.10 6.22
N MET A 125 -15.50 12.33 6.64
CA MET A 125 -15.65 12.68 8.05
C MET A 125 -16.72 11.83 8.72
N ARG A 126 -17.92 11.74 8.13
CA ARG A 126 -19.00 10.90 8.68
C ARG A 126 -18.61 9.43 8.81
N LYS A 127 -17.84 8.89 7.86
CA LYS A 127 -17.34 7.52 7.92
C LYS A 127 -16.33 7.34 9.05
N LEU A 128 -15.40 8.28 9.23
CA LEU A 128 -14.41 8.23 10.32
C LEU A 128 -15.06 8.37 11.70
N GLU A 129 -16.03 9.27 11.86
CA GLU A 129 -16.80 9.40 13.09
C GLU A 129 -17.59 8.13 13.43
N ALA A 130 -18.17 7.48 12.41
CA ALA A 130 -18.84 6.20 12.60
C ALA A 130 -17.86 5.11 13.06
N LEU A 131 -16.68 5.04 12.43
CA LEU A 131 -15.63 4.10 12.82
C LEU A 131 -15.12 4.36 14.25
N GLU A 132 -14.92 5.63 14.62
CA GLU A 132 -14.51 6.00 15.97
C GLU A 132 -15.53 5.55 17.02
N ARG A 133 -16.83 5.73 16.75
CA ARG A 133 -17.90 5.24 17.64
C ARG A 133 -17.87 3.72 17.78
N THR A 134 -17.65 2.99 16.69
CA THR A 134 -17.53 1.52 16.73
C THR A 134 -16.33 1.07 17.57
N ILE A 135 -15.18 1.73 17.42
CA ILE A 135 -13.98 1.45 18.22
C ILE A 135 -14.22 1.80 19.70
N ARG A 136 -14.93 2.91 19.98
CA ARG A 136 -15.30 3.28 21.34
C ARG A 136 -16.16 2.20 21.99
N SER A 137 -17.19 1.73 21.28
CA SER A 137 -18.04 0.63 21.73
C SER A 137 -17.24 -0.65 21.98
N TYR A 138 -16.29 -0.97 21.10
CA TYR A 138 -15.37 -2.10 21.31
C TYR A 138 -14.54 -1.96 22.60
N ILE A 139 -14.00 -0.77 22.88
CA ILE A 139 -13.23 -0.47 24.10
C ILE A 139 -14.12 -0.58 25.34
N ASP A 140 -15.30 0.05 25.32
CA ASP A 140 -16.19 0.11 26.47
C ASP A 140 -16.71 -1.29 26.87
N LYS A 141 -16.93 -2.18 25.89
CA LYS A 141 -17.33 -3.58 26.12
C LYS A 141 -16.21 -4.48 26.64
N HIS A 142 -14.97 -4.03 26.65
CA HIS A 142 -13.89 -4.72 27.35
C HIS A 142 -13.84 -4.39 28.85
N ASP A 143 -14.63 -3.42 29.33
CA ASP A 143 -14.82 -3.23 30.77
C ASP A 143 -15.43 -4.51 31.36
N TYR A 144 -14.78 -5.08 32.38
CA TYR A 144 -15.22 -6.30 33.06
C TYR A 144 -16.64 -6.23 33.64
N ARG A 145 -17.19 -5.00 33.80
CA ARG A 145 -18.57 -4.75 34.25
C ARG A 145 -19.57 -4.83 33.12
N CYS A 146 -19.13 -4.66 31.87
CA CYS A 146 -19.98 -4.76 30.70
C CYS A 146 -20.30 -6.24 30.41
N ARG A 147 -21.60 -6.55 30.28
CA ARG A 147 -22.08 -7.91 29.95
C ARG A 147 -22.51 -8.04 28.49
N GLU A 148 -22.46 -6.95 27.73
CA GLU A 148 -22.84 -6.96 26.34
C GLU A 148 -21.81 -7.72 25.50
N PRO A 149 -22.25 -8.59 24.57
CA PRO A 149 -21.32 -9.26 23.68
C PRO A 149 -20.70 -8.27 22.71
N ILE A 150 -19.43 -8.50 22.41
CA ILE A 150 -18.70 -7.81 21.37
C ILE A 150 -19.10 -8.39 20.02
N THR A 151 -19.50 -7.53 19.10
CA THR A 151 -19.83 -7.89 17.72
C THR A 151 -18.57 -8.06 16.88
N ARG A 152 -18.67 -8.76 15.75
CA ARG A 152 -17.57 -8.89 14.79
C ARG A 152 -17.10 -7.54 14.25
N GLU A 153 -18.04 -6.65 13.95
CA GLU A 153 -17.75 -5.29 13.45
C GLU A 153 -16.91 -4.50 14.45
N GLU A 154 -17.26 -4.57 15.74
CA GLU A 154 -16.48 -3.98 16.83
C GLU A 154 -15.09 -4.61 16.92
N ALA A 155 -14.99 -5.95 16.88
CA ALA A 155 -13.72 -6.66 16.98
C ALA A 155 -12.75 -6.40 15.82
N GLU A 156 -13.25 -6.11 14.62
CA GLU A 156 -12.45 -5.81 13.43
C GLU A 156 -12.24 -4.29 13.23
N SER A 157 -12.92 -3.43 13.99
CA SER A 157 -12.93 -1.97 13.79
C SER A 157 -11.56 -1.31 13.91
N TRP A 158 -10.70 -1.78 14.82
CA TRP A 158 -9.36 -1.24 15.01
C TRP A 158 -8.44 -1.54 13.80
N LEU A 159 -8.66 -2.65 13.08
CA LEU A 159 -7.95 -2.96 11.83
C LEU A 159 -8.34 -1.96 10.74
N LEU A 160 -9.64 -1.67 10.61
CA LEU A 160 -10.14 -0.66 9.68
C LEU A 160 -9.59 0.73 10.00
N ALA A 161 -9.39 1.09 11.27
CA ALA A 161 -8.74 2.34 11.64
C ALA A 161 -7.26 2.37 11.23
N ILE A 162 -6.52 1.27 11.37
CA ILE A 162 -5.15 1.19 10.84
C ILE A 162 -5.16 1.40 9.32
N GLU A 163 -6.07 0.76 8.59
CA GLU A 163 -6.19 0.94 7.15
C GLU A 163 -6.54 2.38 6.76
N ALA A 164 -7.44 3.03 7.52
CA ALA A 164 -7.82 4.43 7.30
C ALA A 164 -6.71 5.44 7.65
N LEU A 165 -5.86 5.13 8.62
CA LEU A 165 -4.80 6.06 9.05
C LEU A 165 -3.49 5.85 8.31
N VAL A 166 -3.12 4.59 8.07
CA VAL A 166 -1.80 4.21 7.54
C VAL A 166 -1.88 3.69 6.11
N GLY A 167 -3.04 3.19 5.69
CA GLY A 167 -3.21 2.46 4.44
C GLY A 167 -3.21 0.95 4.64
N ASN A 168 -3.67 0.22 3.63
CA ASN A 168 -3.80 -1.22 3.69
C ASN A 168 -2.43 -1.93 3.82
N ARG A 169 -2.41 -3.02 4.60
CA ARG A 169 -1.23 -3.87 4.84
C ARG A 169 -0.52 -4.34 3.57
N ALA A 170 -1.25 -4.51 2.46
CA ALA A 170 -0.68 -4.90 1.17
C ALA A 170 0.26 -3.84 0.55
N LEU A 171 0.20 -2.60 1.02
CA LEU A 171 0.98 -1.45 0.52
C LEU A 171 2.15 -1.05 1.43
N LEU A 172 2.41 -1.78 2.53
CA LEU A 172 3.54 -1.52 3.45
C LEU A 172 4.95 -1.74 2.83
N SER A 173 5.02 -1.98 1.52
CA SER A 173 6.21 -2.29 0.75
C SER A 173 7.14 -1.10 0.48
N GLY A 174 6.75 0.13 0.83
CA GLY A 174 7.52 1.35 0.53
C GLY A 174 7.89 2.26 1.70
N LEU A 175 7.23 2.15 2.86
CA LEU A 175 7.29 3.18 3.91
C LEU A 175 8.37 2.97 4.99
N TYR A 176 9.04 1.82 5.04
CA TYR A 176 9.94 1.48 6.15
C TYR A 176 11.45 1.63 5.87
N ARG A 177 11.88 2.46 4.90
CA ARG A 177 13.31 2.67 4.58
C ARG A 177 13.70 4.13 4.35
N ARG A 178 13.39 4.98 5.31
CA ARG A 178 14.22 6.16 5.59
C ARG A 178 14.65 6.14 7.06
N VAL A 179 15.40 5.11 7.43
CA VAL A 179 16.36 5.15 8.54
C VAL A 179 17.57 4.35 8.09
#